data_AF-A0A7C1C5W0-F1
#
_entry.id   AF-A0A7C1C5W0-F1
#
_cell.length_a   1.000
_cell.length_b   1.000
_cell.length_c   1.000
_cell.angle_alpha   90.00
_cell.angle_beta   90.00
_cell.angle_gamma   90.00
#
_symmetry.space_group_name_H-M   'P 1'
#
loop_
_entity.id
_entity.type
_entity.pdbx_description
1 polymer ?
#
loop_
_entity_poly.entity_id
_entity_poly.type
_entity_poly.pdbx_seq_one_letter_code
_entity_poly.pdbx_strand_id
1 'polypeptide(L)'
;MSVNLSFTHDNETRPVSRDLLVKRAAWLLRRLDQADKDVSIVLMGDRDMASYNSRYRQRQGPTNVLSFPAGPSPGQPAIALTEHEIGDILISVDTAAREAQNNNTTL
;
A
#
# COMPACT_ATOMS: atom_id res chain seq x y z
N MET A 1 2.55 17.22 -4.61
CA MET A 1 2.12 15.98 -3.96
C MET A 1 2.66 14.80 -4.73
N SER A 2 2.97 13.75 -4.00
CA SER A 2 3.79 12.65 -4.46
C SER A 2 3.13 11.32 -4.09
N VAL A 3 2.97 10.45 -5.09
CA VAL A 3 2.78 9.03 -4.84
C VAL A 3 4.17 8.44 -4.68
N ASN A 4 4.53 8.10 -3.45
CA ASN A 4 5.82 7.48 -3.15
C ASN A 4 5.68 5.97 -3.36
N LEU A 5 6.51 5.40 -4.24
CA LEU A 5 6.50 3.97 -4.51
C LEU A 5 7.84 3.36 -4.10
N SER A 6 7.82 2.43 -3.16
CA SER A 6 9.00 1.70 -2.68
C SER A 6 8.82 0.19 -2.83
N PHE A 7 9.95 -0.52 -2.90
CA PHE A 7 10.01 -1.97 -3.03
C PHE A 7 10.90 -2.50 -1.92
N THR A 8 10.49 -3.57 -1.24
CA THR A 8 11.40 -4.29 -0.34
C THR A 8 12.36 -5.16 -1.14
N HIS A 9 13.51 -5.49 -0.55
CA HIS A 9 14.65 -6.15 -1.22
C HIS A 9 14.27 -7.45 -1.97
N ASP A 10 13.23 -8.15 -1.51
CA ASP A 10 12.77 -9.41 -2.13
C ASP A 10 11.95 -9.22 -3.43
N ASN A 11 11.63 -7.98 -3.80
CA ASN A 11 10.61 -7.69 -4.82
C ASN A 11 11.11 -6.90 -6.04
N GLU A 12 12.42 -6.67 -6.15
CA GLU A 12 13.01 -5.94 -7.28
C GLU A 12 12.82 -6.65 -8.64
N THR A 13 12.48 -7.94 -8.61
CA THR A 13 12.43 -8.82 -9.79
C THR A 13 11.02 -9.05 -10.36
N ARG A 14 9.95 -8.54 -9.71
CA ARG A 14 8.58 -8.78 -10.17
C ARG A 14 8.09 -7.69 -11.13
N PRO A 15 7.46 -8.04 -12.28
CA PRO A 15 7.10 -7.08 -13.32
C PRO A 15 5.83 -6.30 -12.98
N VAL A 16 5.91 -5.39 -12.00
CA VAL A 16 4.81 -4.47 -11.69
C VAL A 16 5.11 -3.11 -12.31
N SER A 17 4.16 -2.56 -13.08
CA SER A 17 4.34 -1.26 -13.73
C SER A 17 4.25 -0.12 -12.71
N ARG A 18 5.41 0.47 -12.37
CA ARG A 18 5.51 1.64 -11.49
C ARG A 18 4.68 2.81 -12.00
N ASP A 19 4.80 3.11 -13.30
CA ASP A 19 4.07 4.21 -13.93
C ASP A 19 2.56 4.02 -13.87
N LEU A 20 2.07 2.79 -14.08
CA LEU A 20 0.64 2.51 -13.99
C LEU A 20 0.13 2.69 -12.57
N LEU A 21 0.88 2.21 -11.56
CA LEU A 21 0.52 2.38 -10.16
C LEU A 21 0.46 3.85 -9.75
N VAL A 22 1.51 4.63 -10.10
CA VAL A 22 1.55 6.07 -9.82
C VAL A 22 0.38 6.80 -10.49
N LYS A 23 0.12 6.50 -11.77
CA LYS A 23 -1.02 7.10 -12.51
C LYS A 23 -2.36 6.76 -11.88
N ARG A 24 -2.58 5.49 -11.52
CA ARG A 24 -3.84 5.03 -10.90
C ARG A 24 -4.05 5.63 -9.51
N ALA A 25 -3.00 5.65 -8.67
CA ALA A 25 -3.06 6.25 -7.35
C ALA A 25 -3.36 7.75 -7.45
N ALA A 26 -2.64 8.50 -8.28
CA ALA A 26 -2.88 9.93 -8.49
C ALA A 26 -4.29 10.20 -9.03
N TRP A 27 -4.80 9.35 -9.92
CA TRP A 27 -6.17 9.45 -10.43
C TRP A 27 -7.21 9.23 -9.32
N LEU A 28 -7.03 8.22 -8.46
CA LEU A 28 -7.91 7.97 -7.32
C LEU A 28 -7.91 9.14 -6.33
N LEU A 29 -6.73 9.68 -5.98
CA LEU A 29 -6.61 10.83 -5.07
C LEU A 29 -7.39 12.05 -5.58
N ARG A 30 -7.28 12.36 -6.87
CA ARG A 30 -8.07 13.43 -7.50
C ARG A 30 -9.57 13.16 -7.43
N ARG A 31 -10.00 11.91 -7.63
CA ARG A 31 -11.41 11.56 -7.61
C ARG A 31 -12.04 11.67 -6.21
N LEU A 32 -11.22 11.49 -5.18
CA LEU A 32 -11.59 11.56 -3.77
C LEU A 32 -11.41 12.95 -3.16
N ASP A 33 -11.05 13.97 -3.95
CA ASP A 33 -10.73 15.32 -3.47
C ASP A 33 -9.61 15.33 -2.42
N GLN A 34 -8.60 14.47 -2.64
CA GLN A 34 -7.39 14.33 -1.83
C GLN A 34 -6.13 14.50 -2.70
N ALA A 35 -6.25 15.24 -3.81
CA ALA A 35 -5.15 15.47 -4.74
C ALA A 35 -3.98 16.20 -4.10
N ASP A 36 -4.25 16.86 -2.97
CA ASP A 36 -3.34 17.65 -2.17
C ASP A 36 -2.62 16.86 -1.07
N LYS A 37 -2.84 15.55 -0.99
CA LYS A 37 -2.19 14.67 0.00
C LYS A 37 -1.20 13.70 -0.62
N ASP A 38 -0.24 13.30 0.19
CA ASP A 38 0.78 12.31 -0.12
C ASP A 38 0.34 10.92 0.33
N VAL A 39 0.70 9.90 -0.47
CA VAL A 39 0.47 8.50 -0.16
C VAL A 39 1.71 7.69 -0.49
N SER A 40 2.03 6.74 0.38
CA SER A 40 3.13 5.80 0.21
C SER A 40 2.57 4.42 -0.13
N ILE A 41 3.11 3.81 -1.18
CA ILE A 41 2.79 2.45 -1.60
C ILE A 41 4.08 1.63 -1.50
N VAL A 42 4.06 0.59 -0.68
CA VAL A 42 5.20 -0.29 -0.42
C VAL A 42 4.90 -1.67 -0.98
N LEU A 43 5.65 -2.09 -1.99
CA LEU A 43 5.54 -3.40 -2.59
C LEU A 43 6.49 -4.38 -1.91
N MET A 44 5.97 -5.50 -1.41
CA MET A 44 6.76 -6.49 -0.65
C MET A 44 6.38 -7.93 -0.98
N GLY A 45 7.21 -8.87 -0.52
CA GLY A 45 6.93 -10.30 -0.60
C GLY A 45 6.07 -10.79 0.56
N ASP A 46 5.66 -12.06 0.49
CA ASP A 46 4.80 -12.66 1.53
C ASP A 46 5.46 -12.77 2.89
N ARG A 47 6.77 -12.97 2.92
CA ARG A 47 7.50 -13.13 4.18
C ARG A 47 7.38 -11.86 5.02
N ASP A 48 7.67 -10.71 4.42
CA ASP A 48 7.51 -9.41 5.06
C ASP A 48 6.04 -9.17 5.41
N MET A 49 5.14 -9.40 4.45
CA MET A 49 3.71 -9.19 4.65
C MET A 49 3.14 -10.02 5.81
N ALA A 50 3.54 -11.29 5.95
CA ALA A 50 3.10 -12.16 7.05
C ALA A 50 3.58 -11.63 8.42
N SER A 51 4.80 -11.08 8.47
CA SER A 51 5.32 -10.41 9.67
C SER A 51 4.47 -9.20 10.03
N TYR A 52 4.15 -8.33 9.06
CA TYR A 52 3.28 -7.17 9.28
C TYR A 52 1.84 -7.59 9.67
N ASN A 53 1.27 -8.59 9.01
CA ASN A 53 -0.09 -9.05 9.29
C ASN A 53 -0.21 -9.64 10.70
N SER A 54 0.79 -10.42 11.13
CA SER A 54 0.89 -10.92 12.50
C SER A 54 1.01 -9.77 13.50
N ARG A 55 1.95 -8.85 13.27
CA ARG A 55 2.23 -7.74 14.19
C ARG A 55 1.07 -6.76 14.35
N TYR A 56 0.42 -6.37 13.26
CA TYR A 56 -0.56 -5.28 13.27
C TYR A 56 -2.01 -5.73 13.18
N ARG A 57 -2.28 -6.96 12.72
CA ARG A 57 -3.64 -7.51 12.62
C ARG A 57 -3.85 -8.77 13.46
N GLN A 58 -2.81 -9.29 14.11
CA GLN A 58 -2.84 -10.54 14.88
C GLN A 58 -3.35 -11.72 14.04
N ARG A 59 -3.07 -11.70 12.72
CA ARG A 59 -3.47 -12.73 11.77
C ARG A 59 -2.24 -13.48 11.25
N GLN A 60 -2.36 -14.80 11.17
CA GLN A 60 -1.30 -15.65 10.64
C GLN A 60 -1.32 -15.63 9.11
N GLY A 61 -0.12 -15.70 8.51
CA GLY A 61 0.07 -15.72 7.06
C GLY A 61 0.02 -14.34 6.39
N PRO A 62 0.42 -14.27 5.11
CA PRO A 62 0.36 -13.03 4.34
C PRO A 62 -1.09 -12.66 3.98
N THR A 63 -1.27 -11.42 3.55
CA THR A 63 -2.50 -10.93 2.92
C THR A 63 -2.13 -10.12 1.67
N ASN A 64 -3.10 -9.78 0.82
CA ASN A 64 -2.81 -9.01 -0.38
C ASN A 64 -2.46 -7.55 -0.08
N VAL A 65 -3.12 -6.93 0.91
CA VAL A 65 -2.92 -5.51 1.27
C VAL A 65 -3.09 -5.24 2.75
N LEU A 66 -2.28 -4.31 3.29
CA LEU A 66 -2.46 -3.67 4.59
C LEU A 66 -2.38 -2.15 4.43
N SER A 67 -3.26 -1.42 5.12
CA SER A 67 -3.28 0.05 5.12
C SER A 67 -2.98 0.60 6.51
N PHE A 68 -2.09 1.60 6.55
CA PHE A 68 -1.59 2.28 7.74
C PHE A 68 -1.81 3.79 7.58
N PRO A 69 -2.88 4.36 8.18
CA PRO A 69 -3.14 5.79 8.08
C PRO A 69 -2.08 6.59 8.86
N ALA A 70 -1.60 7.70 8.30
CA ALA A 70 -0.70 8.64 8.99
C ALA A 70 -1.45 9.56 9.97
N GLY A 71 -2.75 9.77 9.74
CA GLY A 71 -3.61 10.56 10.59
C GLY A 71 -3.79 9.97 12.01
N PRO A 72 -4.27 10.78 12.96
CA PRO A 72 -4.51 10.33 14.31
C PRO A 72 -5.48 9.14 14.35
N SER A 73 -5.28 8.24 15.31
CA SER A 73 -6.29 7.23 15.62
C SER A 73 -7.62 7.90 15.98
N PRO A 74 -8.77 7.24 15.75
CA PRO A 74 -10.07 7.78 16.13
C PRO A 74 -10.05 8.30 17.57
N GLY A 75 -10.38 9.58 17.76
CA GLY A 75 -10.39 10.24 19.07
C GLY A 75 -9.10 10.95 19.49
N GLN A 76 -8.06 10.98 18.65
CA GLN A 76 -6.86 11.78 18.87
C GLN A 76 -6.84 13.03 17.98
N PRO A 77 -6.32 14.18 18.47
CA PRO A 77 -6.18 15.37 17.65
C PRO A 77 -5.17 15.14 16.52
N ALA A 78 -5.47 15.65 15.34
CA ALA A 78 -4.52 15.63 14.22
C ALA A 78 -3.32 16.51 14.57
N ILE A 79 -2.13 16.01 14.29
CA ILE A 79 -0.89 16.76 14.43
C ILE A 79 -0.67 17.46 13.08
N ALA A 80 -0.32 18.75 13.06
CA ALA A 80 -0.15 19.52 11.82
C ALA A 80 0.81 18.85 10.80
N LEU A 81 1.73 18.02 11.28
CA LEU A 81 2.68 17.26 10.46
C LEU A 81 2.03 16.17 9.60
N THR A 82 0.84 15.67 9.94
CA THR A 82 0.17 14.58 9.20
C THR A 82 -1.05 15.05 8.40
N GLU A 83 -1.30 16.36 8.35
CA GLU A 83 -2.44 16.94 7.61
C GLU A 83 -2.39 16.64 6.09
N HIS A 84 -1.18 16.55 5.56
CA HIS A 84 -0.91 16.33 4.14
C HIS A 84 -0.59 14.87 3.80
N GLU A 85 -0.62 13.96 4.77
CA GLU A 85 -0.22 12.56 4.56
C GLU A 85 -1.41 11.61 4.80
N ILE A 86 -1.73 10.79 3.80
CA ILE A 86 -2.73 9.72 3.95
C ILE A 86 -2.14 8.55 4.73
N GLY A 87 -0.88 8.23 4.47
CA GLY A 87 -0.12 7.14 5.10
C GLY A 87 0.36 6.09 4.10
N ASP A 88 0.57 4.87 4.60
CA ASP A 88 1.20 3.78 3.87
C ASP A 88 0.21 2.68 3.46
N ILE A 89 0.39 2.17 2.24
CA ILE A 89 -0.29 0.99 1.71
C ILE A 89 0.78 -0.06 1.40
N LEU A 90 0.81 -1.14 2.18
CA LEU A 90 1.68 -2.29 1.96
C LEU A 90 0.94 -3.31 1.09
N ILE A 91 1.55 -3.76 0.00
CA ILE A 91 0.96 -4.73 -0.94
C ILE A 91 1.90 -5.93 -1.08
N SER A 92 1.39 -7.15 -0.86
CA SER A 92 2.12 -8.37 -1.18
C SER A 92 1.95 -8.68 -2.66
N VAL A 93 3.02 -8.53 -3.43
CA VAL A 93 3.00 -8.87 -4.87
C VAL A 93 2.88 -10.38 -5.07
N ASP A 94 3.38 -11.17 -4.12
CA ASP A 94 3.27 -12.63 -4.10
C ASP A 94 1.82 -13.09 -3.95
N THR A 95 1.13 -12.55 -2.95
CA THR A 95 -0.29 -12.85 -2.72
C THR A 95 -1.15 -12.32 -3.86
N ALA A 96 -0.93 -11.08 -4.31
CA ALA A 96 -1.66 -10.51 -5.44
C ALA A 96 -1.50 -11.33 -6.73
N ALA A 97 -0.28 -11.83 -7.03
CA ALA A 97 -0.04 -12.67 -8.20
C ALA A 97 -0.80 -14.00 -8.13
N ARG A 98 -0.82 -14.67 -6.97
CA ARG A 98 -1.59 -15.91 -6.79
C ARG A 98 -3.10 -15.66 -6.90
N GLU A 99 -3.60 -14.57 -6.32
CA GLU A 99 -5.01 -14.20 -6.42
C GLU A 99 -5.40 -13.88 -7.86
N ALA A 100 -4.57 -13.16 -8.60
CA ALA A 100 -4.81 -12.85 -10.01
C ALA A 100 -4.89 -14.12 -10.86
N GLN A 101 -3.98 -15.08 -10.64
CA GLN A 101 -4.03 -16.39 -11.30
C GLN A 101 -5.31 -17.17 -10.96
N ASN A 102 -5.68 -17.24 -9.68
CA ASN A 102 -6.87 -17.96 -9.24
C ASN A 102 -8.17 -17.34 -9.78
N ASN A 103 -8.19 -16.02 -9.96
CA ASN A 103 -9.36 -15.28 -10.42
C ASN A 103 -9.37 -15.04 -11.94
N ASN A 104 -8.38 -15.56 -12.69
CA ASN A 104 -8.18 -15.28 -14.11
C ASN A 104 -8.13 -13.77 -14.44
N THR A 105 -7.48 -12.98 -13.59
CA THR A 105 -7.25 -11.55 -13.80
C THR A 105 -5.77 -11.26 -14.02
N THR A 106 -5.44 -10.05 -14.48
CA THR A 106 -4.05 -9.60 -14.55
C THR A 106 -3.53 -9.27 -13.15
N LEU A 107 -2.22 -9.45 -12.96
CA LEU A 107 -1.49 -8.76 -11.90
C LEU A 107 -1.44 -7.26 -12.20
#